data_AF-A0A2K0UGN3-F1
#
_entry.id   AF-A0A2K0UGN3-F1
#
_cell.length_a   1.000
_cell.length_b   1.000
_cell.length_c   1.000
_cell.angle_alpha   90.00
_cell.angle_beta   90.00
_cell.angle_gamma   90.00
#
_symmetry.space_group_name_H-M   'P 1'
#
loop_
_entity.id
_entity.type
_entity.pdbx_description
1 polymer ?
#
loop_
_entity_poly.entity_id
_entity_poly.type
_entity_poly.pdbx_seq_one_letter_code
_entity_poly.pdbx_strand_id
1 'polypeptide(L)'
;MGLLLDRLPVRIKLDDNNMADSSMLIKDIVSEVNLSVENQIPYSEILQLAKDRRSLFDVVVIYHWQSDALEHSLKIPGAQVSSKRIRARGAKFTLQLEFSERDNGLHCGIEYNASVLSPPQMAAIMSFIPTVFKSLISGSAPAEILSSLRPLKNDNLLAAMPSYNKRVNEVRKAFSEALGIYTEDITPMTTLYDLGGTSLTALRLHYFLGEKGLRGDLRDILRGPSLGEIAWMFQ
;
A
#
# COMPACT_ATOMS: atom_id res chain seq x y z
N MET A 1 24.35 -17.97 -1.71
CA MET A 1 23.22 -17.03 -1.54
C MET A 1 23.51 -16.16 -0.33
N GLY A 2 23.30 -14.84 -0.42
CA GLY A 2 23.51 -13.88 0.67
C GLY A 2 22.44 -12.78 0.65
N LEU A 3 22.37 -11.99 1.72
CA LEU A 3 21.46 -10.83 1.82
C LEU A 3 22.20 -9.58 1.32
N LEU A 4 22.01 -9.27 0.04
CA LEU A 4 22.69 -8.16 -0.65
C LEU A 4 21.79 -6.94 -0.88
N LEU A 5 20.53 -7.00 -0.45
CA LEU A 5 19.58 -5.89 -0.58
C LEU A 5 19.85 -4.86 0.51
N ASP A 6 20.06 -3.61 0.09
CA ASP A 6 20.14 -2.45 0.98
C ASP A 6 19.24 -1.32 0.50
N ARG A 7 19.06 -0.30 1.34
CA ARG A 7 18.21 0.86 1.10
C ARG A 7 19.07 2.07 0.83
N LEU A 8 18.76 2.81 -0.22
CA LEU A 8 19.43 4.05 -0.56
C LEU A 8 18.51 5.24 -0.22
N PRO A 9 18.83 6.04 0.81
CA PRO A 9 18.09 7.28 1.07
C PRO A 9 18.36 8.28 -0.04
N VAL A 10 17.31 8.75 -0.71
CA VAL A 10 17.39 9.77 -1.76
C VAL A 10 16.65 11.01 -1.27
N ARG A 11 17.33 12.17 -1.21
CA ARG A 11 16.74 13.41 -0.69
C ARG A 11 16.33 14.35 -1.84
N ILE A 12 15.07 14.25 -2.25
CA ILE A 12 14.51 15.18 -3.24
C ILE A 12 14.19 16.52 -2.54
N LYS A 13 14.86 17.60 -2.95
CA LYS A 13 14.58 18.96 -2.47
C LYS A 13 13.58 19.62 -3.41
N LEU A 14 12.49 20.14 -2.84
CA LEU A 14 11.49 20.90 -3.59
C LEU A 14 11.75 22.40 -3.40
N ASP A 15 11.68 23.17 -4.48
CA ASP A 15 11.81 24.62 -4.52
C ASP A 15 10.88 25.25 -5.56
N ASP A 16 10.83 26.57 -5.64
CA ASP A 16 9.92 27.28 -6.54
C ASP A 16 10.13 26.93 -8.01
N ASN A 17 11.36 26.60 -8.44
CA ASN A 17 11.66 26.28 -9.84
C ASN A 17 11.12 24.89 -10.19
N ASN A 18 11.48 23.88 -9.39
CA ASN A 18 11.04 22.51 -9.67
C ASN A 18 9.57 22.26 -9.31
N MET A 19 8.96 23.13 -8.50
CA MET A 19 7.52 23.14 -8.29
C MET A 19 6.74 23.82 -9.42
N ALA A 20 7.37 24.73 -10.17
CA ALA A 20 6.76 25.39 -11.33
C ALA A 20 6.94 24.62 -12.66
N ASP A 21 7.93 23.72 -12.76
CA ASP A 21 8.23 22.97 -13.98
C ASP A 21 8.51 21.48 -13.67
N SER A 22 7.66 20.60 -14.21
CA SER A 22 7.79 19.15 -14.04
C SER A 22 9.08 18.58 -14.66
N SER A 23 9.60 19.19 -15.72
CA SER A 23 10.86 18.78 -16.35
C SER A 23 12.05 19.07 -15.44
N MET A 24 12.02 20.21 -14.73
CA MET A 24 13.04 20.54 -13.73
C MET A 24 12.97 19.58 -12.54
N LEU A 25 11.78 19.26 -12.03
CA LEU A 25 11.64 18.25 -10.98
C LEU A 25 12.18 16.88 -11.39
N ILE A 26 11.85 16.41 -12.60
CA ILE A 26 12.35 15.12 -13.10
C ILE A 26 13.88 15.16 -13.22
N LYS A 27 14.46 16.24 -13.73
CA LYS A 27 15.90 16.41 -13.86
C LYS A 27 16.60 16.38 -12.48
N ASP A 28 16.03 17.08 -11.50
CA ASP A 28 16.56 17.10 -10.12
C ASP A 28 16.50 15.70 -9.49
N ILE A 29 15.38 14.98 -9.66
CA ILE A 29 15.23 13.60 -9.18
C ILE A 29 16.27 12.68 -9.82
N VAL A 30 16.44 12.74 -11.14
CA VAL A 30 17.43 11.91 -11.86
C VAL A 30 18.85 12.22 -11.36
N SER A 31 19.18 13.50 -11.20
CA SER A 31 20.48 13.92 -10.69
C SER A 31 20.72 13.39 -9.28
N GLU A 32 19.76 13.54 -8.37
CA GLU A 32 19.90 13.11 -6.98
C GLU A 32 19.98 11.59 -6.84
N VAL A 33 19.20 10.85 -7.63
CA VAL A 33 19.27 9.37 -7.67
C VAL A 33 20.64 8.92 -8.15
N ASN A 34 21.16 9.49 -9.25
CA ASN A 34 22.48 9.12 -9.77
C ASN A 34 23.59 9.43 -8.76
N LEU A 35 23.59 10.62 -8.16
CA LEU A 35 24.55 11.00 -7.12
C LEU A 35 24.50 10.06 -5.90
N SER A 36 23.29 9.67 -5.49
CA SER A 36 23.09 8.73 -4.38
C SER A 36 23.67 7.36 -4.71
N VAL A 37 23.45 6.86 -5.93
CA VAL A 37 23.98 5.56 -6.38
C VAL A 37 25.50 5.58 -6.48
N GLU A 38 26.08 6.65 -7.03
CA GLU A 38 27.53 6.82 -7.16
C GLU A 38 28.25 6.90 -5.81
N ASN A 39 27.57 7.40 -4.78
CA ASN A 39 28.13 7.63 -3.44
C ASN A 39 27.48 6.74 -2.36
N GLN A 40 26.94 5.59 -2.75
CA GLN A 40 26.24 4.71 -1.82
C GLN A 40 27.20 4.14 -0.76
N ILE A 41 26.77 4.18 0.50
CA ILE A 41 27.37 3.46 1.62
C ILE A 41 26.26 2.64 2.30
N PRO A 42 26.60 1.58 3.06
CA PRO A 42 25.59 0.77 3.73
C PRO A 42 24.65 1.61 4.59
N TYR A 43 23.35 1.36 4.52
CA TYR A 43 22.36 2.18 5.24
C TYR A 43 22.61 2.22 6.76
N SER A 44 23.13 1.13 7.33
CA SER A 44 23.55 1.08 8.74
C SER A 44 24.66 2.08 9.07
N GLU A 45 25.58 2.33 8.15
CA GLU A 45 26.64 3.32 8.30
C GLU A 45 26.06 4.75 8.19
N ILE A 46 25.13 4.98 7.27
CA ILE A 46 24.40 6.25 7.18
C ILE A 46 23.70 6.57 8.51
N LEU A 47 23.00 5.60 9.12
CA LEU A 47 22.36 5.77 10.42
C LEU A 47 23.38 6.10 11.53
N GLN A 48 24.52 5.40 11.53
CA GLN A 48 25.58 5.64 12.50
C GLN A 48 26.14 7.06 12.39
N LEU A 49 26.39 7.54 11.17
CA LEU A 49 26.87 8.89 10.89
C LEU A 49 25.81 9.96 11.22
N ALA A 50 24.54 9.69 10.92
CA ALA A 50 23.42 10.56 11.24
C ALA A 50 23.16 10.65 12.76
N LYS A 51 23.73 9.73 13.56
CA LYS A 51 23.46 9.57 14.99
C LYS A 51 21.97 9.39 15.30
N ASP A 52 21.18 8.92 14.34
CA ASP A 52 19.77 8.59 14.51
C ASP A 52 19.61 7.07 14.53
N ARG A 53 18.75 6.59 15.44
CA ARG A 53 18.37 5.18 15.54
C ARG A 53 17.06 4.88 14.83
N ARG A 54 16.37 5.91 14.33
CA ARG A 54 15.10 5.80 13.59
C ARG A 54 15.36 5.76 12.08
N SER A 55 14.34 5.38 11.33
CA SER A 55 14.39 5.43 9.87
C SER A 55 14.56 6.87 9.39
N LEU A 56 15.40 7.09 8.37
CA LEU A 56 15.60 8.41 7.76
C LEU A 56 14.48 8.79 6.78
N PHE A 57 13.65 7.81 6.40
CA PHE A 57 12.54 7.98 5.47
C PHE A 57 11.36 7.10 5.86
N ASP A 58 10.16 7.55 5.49
CA ASP A 58 8.89 6.85 5.70
C ASP A 58 8.38 6.17 4.43
N VAL A 59 8.83 6.64 3.27
CA VAL A 59 8.37 6.16 1.95
C VAL A 59 9.49 5.42 1.25
N VAL A 60 9.19 4.22 0.76
CA VAL A 60 10.09 3.43 -0.08
C VAL A 60 9.49 3.28 -1.47
N VAL A 61 10.29 3.53 -2.49
CA VAL A 61 9.91 3.28 -3.89
C VAL A 61 10.79 2.15 -4.42
N ILE A 62 10.16 1.11 -4.93
CA ILE A 62 10.82 -0.05 -5.54
C ILE A 62 10.37 -0.11 -6.99
N TYR A 63 11.30 -0.38 -7.89
CA TYR A 63 11.02 -0.56 -9.31
C TYR A 63 11.55 -1.92 -9.78
N HIS A 64 10.70 -2.69 -10.44
CA HIS A 64 11.01 -4.01 -10.99
C HIS A 64 10.85 -3.99 -12.51
N TRP A 65 11.96 -4.26 -13.19
CA TRP A 65 12.03 -4.35 -14.64
C TRP A 65 11.39 -5.66 -15.10
N GLN A 66 10.75 -5.64 -16.26
CA GLN A 66 10.18 -6.86 -16.83
C GLN A 66 11.29 -7.88 -17.16
N SER A 67 12.48 -7.41 -17.56
CA SER A 67 13.65 -8.25 -17.86
C SER A 67 14.09 -9.12 -16.68
N ASP A 68 13.85 -8.65 -15.46
CA ASP A 68 14.30 -9.29 -14.22
C ASP A 68 13.23 -10.22 -13.64
N ALA A 69 12.07 -10.32 -14.31
CA ALA A 69 10.97 -11.16 -13.87
C ALA A 69 11.35 -12.64 -13.90
N LEU A 70 11.43 -13.25 -12.71
CA LEU A 70 11.71 -14.67 -12.53
C LEU A 70 10.65 -15.59 -13.15
N GLU A 71 9.48 -15.06 -13.49
CA GLU A 71 8.36 -15.78 -14.14
C GLU A 71 8.78 -16.45 -15.46
N HIS A 72 9.86 -15.97 -16.09
CA HIS A 72 10.40 -16.54 -17.33
C HIS A 72 11.76 -17.25 -17.15
N SER A 73 12.36 -17.22 -15.96
CA SER A 73 13.71 -17.72 -15.73
C SER A 73 13.78 -19.22 -15.41
N LEU A 74 12.69 -19.80 -14.89
CA LEU A 74 12.63 -21.21 -14.50
C LEU A 74 11.80 -22.03 -15.50
N LYS A 75 12.47 -22.77 -16.37
CA LYS A 75 11.84 -23.74 -17.30
C LYS A 75 12.12 -25.16 -16.83
N ILE A 76 11.06 -25.89 -16.47
CA ILE A 76 11.13 -27.30 -16.09
C ILE A 76 10.45 -28.13 -17.18
N PRO A 77 11.18 -29.04 -17.87
CA PRO A 77 10.59 -29.88 -18.91
C PRO A 77 9.38 -30.66 -18.41
N GLY A 78 8.28 -30.63 -19.16
CA GLY A 78 7.04 -31.36 -18.83
C GLY A 78 6.19 -30.73 -17.71
N ALA A 79 6.55 -29.57 -17.17
CA ALA A 79 5.79 -28.90 -16.11
C ALA A 79 5.42 -27.46 -16.48
N GLN A 80 4.20 -27.06 -16.14
CA GLN A 80 3.78 -25.66 -16.19
C GLN A 80 4.20 -24.98 -14.88
N VAL A 81 5.13 -24.03 -14.97
CA VAL A 81 5.60 -23.25 -13.82
C VAL A 81 4.78 -21.96 -13.75
N SER A 82 4.29 -21.63 -12.56
CA SER A 82 3.66 -20.33 -12.27
C SER A 82 4.25 -19.74 -10.99
N SER A 83 4.36 -18.42 -10.95
CA SER A 83 4.81 -17.69 -9.76
C SER A 83 3.62 -17.12 -9.02
N LYS A 84 3.61 -17.29 -7.69
CA LYS A 84 2.67 -16.60 -6.81
C LYS A 84 3.46 -15.77 -5.81
N ARG A 85 3.28 -14.45 -5.84
CA ARG A 85 3.90 -13.56 -4.84
C ARG A 85 3.37 -13.93 -3.45
N ILE A 86 4.29 -14.29 -2.55
CA ILE A 86 4.00 -14.46 -1.13
C ILE A 86 4.34 -13.13 -0.45
N ARG A 87 3.34 -12.43 0.07
CA ARG A 87 3.56 -11.23 0.87
C ARG A 87 3.73 -11.63 2.33
N ALA A 88 4.74 -11.05 2.97
CA ALA A 88 4.88 -11.14 4.42
C ALA A 88 3.69 -10.43 5.10
N ARG A 89 3.37 -10.82 6.34
CA ARG A 89 2.35 -10.11 7.12
C ARG A 89 2.93 -8.83 7.69
N GLY A 90 2.09 -7.79 7.74
CA GLY A 90 2.46 -6.47 8.24
C GLY A 90 3.17 -5.61 7.20
N ALA A 91 3.38 -4.34 7.54
CA ALA A 91 4.09 -3.39 6.70
C ALA A 91 5.52 -3.18 7.22
N LYS A 92 6.50 -3.28 6.32
CA LYS A 92 7.92 -3.07 6.66
C LYS A 92 8.27 -1.59 6.81
N PHE A 93 7.51 -0.74 6.14
CA PHE A 93 7.69 0.71 6.08
C PHE A 93 6.36 1.42 6.30
N THR A 94 6.38 2.73 6.56
CA THR A 94 5.15 3.53 6.67
C THR A 94 4.35 3.46 5.36
N LEU A 95 5.03 3.64 4.22
CA LEU A 95 4.47 3.46 2.88
C LEU A 95 5.53 2.87 1.94
N GLN A 96 5.16 1.87 1.15
CA GLN A 96 5.98 1.31 0.08
C GLN A 96 5.17 1.31 -1.21
N LEU A 97 5.75 1.91 -2.25
CA LEU A 97 5.26 1.90 -3.62
C LEU A 97 6.17 0.98 -4.44
N GLU A 98 5.60 -0.08 -4.99
CA GLU A 98 6.32 -1.07 -5.79
C GLU A 98 5.78 -1.04 -7.23
N PHE A 99 6.58 -0.50 -8.13
CA PHE A 99 6.27 -0.48 -9.56
C PHE A 99 6.85 -1.73 -10.22
N SER A 100 6.05 -2.46 -10.98
CA SER A 100 6.50 -3.62 -11.76
C SER A 100 6.02 -3.48 -13.19
N GLU A 101 6.94 -3.51 -14.14
CA GLU A 101 6.60 -3.60 -15.55
C GLU A 101 5.93 -4.94 -15.87
N ARG A 102 4.93 -4.91 -16.74
CA ARG A 102 4.16 -6.05 -17.25
C ARG A 102 3.90 -5.81 -18.74
N ASP A 103 3.49 -6.87 -19.45
CA ASP A 103 3.14 -6.78 -20.88
C ASP A 103 2.11 -5.66 -21.17
N ASN A 104 1.19 -5.42 -20.23
CA ASN A 104 0.12 -4.43 -20.36
C ASN A 104 0.41 -3.10 -19.64
N GLY A 105 1.69 -2.79 -19.38
CA GLY A 105 2.14 -1.53 -18.78
C GLY A 105 2.64 -1.67 -17.34
N LEU A 106 2.52 -0.58 -16.56
CA LEU A 106 3.11 -0.50 -15.22
C LEU A 106 2.08 -0.84 -14.14
N HIS A 107 2.36 -1.88 -13.35
CA HIS A 107 1.58 -2.19 -12.16
C HIS A 107 2.18 -1.49 -10.94
N CYS A 108 1.35 -0.76 -10.17
CA CYS A 108 1.75 -0.18 -8.88
C CYS A 108 1.14 -0.98 -7.72
N GLY A 109 1.98 -1.70 -6.98
CA GLY A 109 1.64 -2.33 -5.71
C GLY A 109 1.89 -1.36 -4.56
N ILE A 110 0.99 -1.33 -3.58
CA ILE A 110 1.12 -0.47 -2.41
C ILE A 110 1.05 -1.33 -1.15
N GLU A 111 2.05 -1.21 -0.29
CA GLU A 111 2.07 -1.76 1.07
C GLU A 111 2.20 -0.57 2.04
N TYR A 112 1.42 -0.57 3.12
CA TYR A 112 1.42 0.55 4.07
C TYR A 112 1.10 0.10 5.49
N ASN A 113 1.61 0.85 6.47
CA ASN A 113 1.33 0.60 7.88
C ASN A 113 -0.02 1.19 8.28
N ALA A 114 -1.05 0.35 8.40
CA ALA A 114 -2.40 0.75 8.78
C ALA A 114 -2.52 1.32 10.22
N SER A 115 -1.50 1.16 11.07
CA SER A 115 -1.43 1.83 12.37
C SER A 115 -0.93 3.28 12.27
N VAL A 116 -0.33 3.68 11.14
CA VAL A 116 0.20 5.04 10.91
C VAL A 116 -0.62 5.79 9.86
N LEU A 117 -1.02 5.13 8.77
CA LEU A 117 -1.82 5.71 7.70
C LEU A 117 -3.26 5.22 7.78
N SER A 118 -4.17 6.17 7.99
CA SER A 118 -5.61 5.91 8.10
C SER A 118 -6.24 5.55 6.74
N PRO A 119 -7.39 4.84 6.75
CA PRO A 119 -8.15 4.55 5.54
C PRO A 119 -8.40 5.76 4.63
N PRO A 120 -8.88 6.90 5.15
CA PRO A 120 -9.12 8.07 4.31
C PRO A 120 -7.84 8.62 3.67
N GLN A 121 -6.72 8.65 4.40
CA GLN A 121 -5.43 9.13 3.86
C GLN A 121 -4.95 8.27 2.69
N MET A 122 -4.99 6.95 2.84
CA MET A 122 -4.59 6.06 1.75
C MET A 122 -5.57 6.07 0.59
N ALA A 123 -6.88 6.23 0.84
CA ALA A 123 -7.85 6.42 -0.23
C ALA A 123 -7.55 7.68 -1.05
N ALA A 124 -7.21 8.80 -0.39
CA ALA A 124 -6.77 10.01 -1.07
C ALA A 124 -5.52 9.74 -1.92
N ILE A 125 -4.46 9.16 -1.34
CA ILE A 125 -3.21 8.84 -2.05
C ILE A 125 -3.49 7.97 -3.27
N MET A 126 -4.24 6.86 -3.10
CA MET A 126 -4.55 5.92 -4.18
C MET A 126 -5.40 6.55 -5.29
N SER A 127 -6.36 7.40 -4.93
CA SER A 127 -7.20 8.12 -5.90
C SER A 127 -6.41 9.19 -6.67
N PHE A 128 -5.35 9.72 -6.06
CA PHE A 128 -4.58 10.82 -6.61
C PHE A 128 -3.44 10.37 -7.53
N ILE A 129 -2.85 9.19 -7.30
CA ILE A 129 -1.76 8.63 -8.11
C ILE A 129 -2.07 8.70 -9.64
N PRO A 130 -3.24 8.24 -10.15
CA PRO A 130 -3.54 8.34 -11.57
C PRO A 130 -3.61 9.77 -12.10
N THR A 131 -4.08 10.73 -11.27
CA THR A 131 -4.11 12.15 -11.60
C THR A 131 -2.71 12.71 -11.72
N VAL A 132 -1.82 12.39 -10.77
CA VAL A 132 -0.40 12.79 -10.82
C VAL A 132 0.24 12.31 -12.12
N PHE A 133 0.08 11.04 -12.49
CA PHE A 133 0.65 10.52 -13.74
C PHE A 133 0.12 11.23 -14.98
N LYS A 134 -1.21 11.41 -15.09
CA LYS A 134 -1.81 12.09 -16.25
C LYS A 134 -1.32 13.53 -16.37
N SER A 135 -1.30 14.27 -15.26
CA SER A 135 -0.88 15.67 -15.25
C SER A 135 0.62 15.83 -15.54
N LEU A 136 1.48 14.97 -15.00
CA LEU A 136 2.91 14.97 -15.34
C LEU A 136 3.13 14.68 -16.83
N ILE A 137 2.41 13.73 -17.42
CA ILE A 137 2.48 13.42 -18.86
C ILE A 137 2.01 14.62 -19.70
N SER A 138 1.00 15.36 -19.22
CA SER A 138 0.51 16.58 -19.86
C SER A 138 1.40 17.81 -19.61
N GLY A 139 2.49 17.69 -18.85
CA GLY A 139 3.43 18.77 -18.57
C GLY A 139 2.95 19.78 -17.52
N SER A 140 1.89 19.47 -16.75
CA SER A 140 1.43 20.35 -15.67
C SER A 140 2.50 20.55 -14.59
N ALA A 141 2.51 21.74 -13.99
CA ALA A 141 3.46 22.07 -12.93
C ALA A 141 3.18 21.25 -11.65
N PRO A 142 4.20 20.75 -10.93
CA PRO A 142 3.97 20.01 -9.68
C PRO A 142 3.14 20.78 -8.64
N ALA A 143 3.28 22.10 -8.55
CA ALA A 143 2.46 22.94 -7.68
C ALA A 143 0.97 22.90 -8.06
N GLU A 144 0.65 22.95 -9.36
CA GLU A 144 -0.72 22.84 -9.86
C GLU A 144 -1.30 21.46 -9.58
N ILE A 145 -0.50 20.41 -9.81
CA ILE A 145 -0.87 19.02 -9.50
C ILE A 145 -1.23 18.93 -8.02
N LEU A 146 -0.34 19.32 -7.11
CA LEU A 146 -0.60 19.27 -5.67
C LEU A 146 -1.81 20.11 -5.26
N SER A 147 -2.04 21.26 -5.87
CA SER A 147 -3.23 22.09 -5.59
C SER A 147 -4.56 21.38 -5.93
N SER A 148 -4.52 20.43 -6.88
CA SER A 148 -5.68 19.63 -7.27
C SER A 148 -5.98 18.47 -6.31
N LEU A 149 -5.10 18.21 -5.35
CA LEU A 149 -5.35 17.26 -4.27
C LEU A 149 -6.48 17.80 -3.39
N ARG A 150 -7.69 17.32 -3.63
CA ARG A 150 -8.85 17.71 -2.83
C ARG A 150 -8.63 17.25 -1.39
N PRO A 151 -8.71 18.14 -0.38
CA PRO A 151 -8.79 17.72 1.00
C PRO A 151 -9.97 16.77 1.15
N LEU A 152 -9.80 15.73 1.98
CA LEU A 152 -10.80 14.73 2.33
C LEU A 152 -12.02 15.39 3.01
N LYS A 153 -12.85 16.12 2.26
CA LYS A 153 -14.17 16.55 2.71
C LYS A 153 -15.12 15.39 2.48
N ASN A 154 -15.12 14.42 3.42
CA ASN A 154 -16.18 13.43 3.71
C ASN A 154 -16.88 12.67 2.56
N ASP A 155 -16.46 12.81 1.31
CA ASP A 155 -16.92 11.98 0.22
C ASP A 155 -16.20 10.64 0.34
N ASN A 156 -16.99 9.56 0.32
CA ASN A 156 -16.55 8.18 0.51
C ASN A 156 -15.58 7.72 -0.61
N LEU A 157 -14.36 8.25 -0.65
CA LEU A 157 -13.30 7.83 -1.58
C LEU A 157 -12.99 6.35 -1.40
N LEU A 158 -13.10 5.85 -0.17
CA LEU A 158 -13.05 4.41 0.13
C LEU A 158 -14.15 3.64 -0.63
N ALA A 159 -15.39 4.13 -0.63
CA ALA A 159 -16.49 3.49 -1.38
C ALA A 159 -16.36 3.68 -2.90
N ALA A 160 -15.54 4.60 -3.38
CA ALA A 160 -15.21 4.71 -4.81
C ALA A 160 -14.15 3.69 -5.25
N MET A 161 -13.45 3.02 -4.31
CA MET A 161 -12.42 2.02 -4.62
C MET A 161 -13.05 0.63 -4.80
N PRO A 162 -13.01 0.04 -6.02
CA PRO A 162 -13.63 -1.27 -6.28
C PRO A 162 -13.03 -2.40 -5.41
N SER A 163 -11.73 -2.34 -5.15
CA SER A 163 -11.02 -3.31 -4.31
C SER A 163 -11.45 -3.24 -2.84
N TYR A 164 -11.71 -2.03 -2.32
CA TYR A 164 -12.23 -1.85 -0.96
C TYR A 164 -13.68 -2.36 -0.86
N ASN A 165 -14.55 -1.99 -1.79
CA ASN A 165 -15.93 -2.49 -1.80
C ASN A 165 -16.01 -4.02 -1.88
N LYS A 166 -15.13 -4.63 -2.69
CA LYS A 166 -15.01 -6.09 -2.73
C LYS A 166 -14.65 -6.66 -1.35
N ARG A 167 -13.65 -6.08 -0.66
CA ARG A 167 -13.27 -6.51 0.69
C ARG A 167 -14.40 -6.30 1.70
N VAL A 168 -15.06 -5.14 1.70
CA VAL A 168 -16.23 -4.85 2.54
C VAL A 168 -17.30 -5.93 2.36
N ASN A 169 -17.57 -6.35 1.12
CA ASN A 169 -18.54 -7.42 0.87
C ASN A 169 -18.09 -8.78 1.41
N GLU A 170 -16.80 -9.12 1.30
CA GLU A 170 -16.27 -10.37 1.87
C GLU A 170 -16.27 -10.35 3.40
N VAL A 171 -15.92 -9.24 4.03
CA VAL A 171 -16.04 -9.07 5.49
C VAL A 171 -17.49 -9.17 5.93
N ARG A 172 -18.43 -8.57 5.19
CA ARG A 172 -19.88 -8.67 5.48
C ARG A 172 -20.36 -10.11 5.47
N LYS A 173 -19.95 -10.90 4.47
CA LYS A 173 -20.25 -12.34 4.42
C LYS A 173 -19.65 -13.07 5.62
N ALA A 174 -18.41 -12.75 6.00
CA ALA A 174 -17.78 -13.36 7.17
C ALA A 174 -18.50 -13.02 8.48
N PHE A 175 -19.00 -11.80 8.64
CA PHE A 175 -19.86 -11.41 9.77
C PHE A 175 -21.16 -12.21 9.79
N SER A 176 -21.83 -12.29 8.64
CA SER A 176 -23.07 -13.07 8.49
C SER A 176 -22.87 -14.54 8.86
N GLU A 177 -21.78 -15.17 8.39
CA GLU A 177 -21.43 -16.56 8.71
C GLU A 177 -21.06 -16.76 10.19
N ALA A 178 -20.38 -15.79 10.80
CA ALA A 178 -19.97 -15.86 12.22
C ALA A 178 -21.15 -15.68 13.19
N LEU A 179 -22.05 -14.74 12.89
CA LEU A 179 -23.18 -14.34 13.73
C LEU A 179 -24.48 -15.09 13.42
N GLY A 180 -24.61 -15.66 12.22
CA GLY A 180 -25.86 -16.30 11.77
C GLY A 180 -26.99 -15.31 11.44
N ILE A 181 -26.64 -14.08 11.02
CA ILE A 181 -27.59 -13.01 10.66
C ILE A 181 -27.53 -12.72 9.15
N TYR A 182 -28.55 -12.08 8.61
CA TYR A 182 -28.59 -11.72 7.19
C TYR A 182 -27.62 -10.56 6.89
N THR A 183 -27.04 -10.57 5.69
CA THR A 183 -26.10 -9.51 5.28
C THR A 183 -26.75 -8.13 5.19
N GLU A 184 -28.07 -8.07 4.99
CA GLU A 184 -28.84 -6.83 4.88
C GLU A 184 -28.84 -6.01 6.18
N ASP A 185 -28.69 -6.70 7.31
CA ASP A 185 -28.67 -6.10 8.65
C ASP A 185 -27.26 -5.58 9.04
N ILE A 186 -26.27 -5.70 8.14
CA ILE A 186 -24.86 -5.45 8.44
C ILE A 186 -24.32 -4.29 7.60
N THR A 187 -24.11 -3.15 8.26
CA THR A 187 -23.59 -1.93 7.63
C THR A 187 -22.07 -1.83 7.77
N PRO A 188 -21.37 -1.03 6.93
CA PRO A 188 -19.94 -0.79 7.08
C PRO A 188 -19.52 -0.15 8.41
N MET A 189 -20.45 0.51 9.12
CA MET A 189 -20.20 1.17 10.40
C MET A 189 -20.47 0.28 11.61
N THR A 190 -21.09 -0.89 11.40
CA THR A 190 -21.47 -1.79 12.49
C THR A 190 -20.23 -2.54 12.99
N THR A 191 -20.08 -2.64 14.31
CA THR A 191 -19.06 -3.48 14.95
C THR A 191 -19.59 -4.88 15.24
N LEU A 192 -18.68 -5.81 15.55
CA LEU A 192 -19.07 -7.16 15.98
C LEU A 192 -19.95 -7.13 17.25
N TYR A 193 -19.69 -6.18 18.16
CA TYR A 193 -20.37 -6.09 19.45
C TYR A 193 -21.75 -5.43 19.36
N ASP A 194 -21.95 -4.49 18.42
CA ASP A 194 -23.27 -3.91 18.15
C ASP A 194 -24.30 -4.97 17.73
N LEU A 195 -23.81 -6.06 17.11
CA LEU A 195 -24.60 -7.20 16.65
C LEU A 195 -24.70 -8.33 17.69
N GLY A 196 -24.29 -8.08 18.94
CA GLY A 196 -24.31 -9.08 20.02
C GLY A 196 -23.21 -10.14 19.94
N GLY A 197 -22.15 -9.90 19.16
CA GLY A 197 -21.02 -10.81 19.05
C GLY A 197 -20.23 -10.95 20.35
N THR A 198 -19.59 -12.11 20.52
CA THR A 198 -18.75 -12.44 21.69
C THR A 198 -17.32 -12.72 21.27
N SER A 199 -16.41 -12.99 22.21
CA SER A 199 -15.05 -13.44 21.89
C SER A 199 -15.03 -14.75 21.08
N LEU A 200 -16.02 -15.63 21.26
CA LEU A 200 -16.16 -16.83 20.43
C LEU A 200 -16.55 -16.46 19.00
N THR A 201 -17.48 -15.51 18.85
CA THR A 201 -17.86 -14.97 17.54
C THR A 201 -16.68 -14.28 16.85
N ALA A 202 -15.83 -13.56 17.60
CA ALA A 202 -14.61 -12.94 17.07
C ALA A 202 -13.64 -13.98 16.51
N LEU A 203 -13.48 -15.12 17.19
CA LEU A 203 -12.66 -16.23 16.71
C LEU A 203 -13.23 -16.86 15.43
N ARG A 204 -14.57 -17.05 15.37
CA ARG A 204 -15.25 -17.55 14.15
C ARG A 204 -15.11 -16.57 12.99
N LEU A 205 -15.27 -15.28 13.25
CA LEU A 205 -15.07 -14.22 12.27
C LEU A 205 -13.62 -14.25 11.74
N HIS A 206 -12.63 -14.38 12.60
CA HIS A 206 -11.22 -14.51 12.20
C HIS A 206 -10.99 -15.71 11.25
N TYR A 207 -11.60 -16.85 11.56
CA TYR A 207 -11.56 -18.04 10.71
C TYR A 207 -12.18 -17.78 9.33
N PHE A 208 -13.41 -17.25 9.27
CA PHE A 208 -14.11 -16.99 8.00
C PHE A 208 -13.43 -15.91 7.15
N LEU A 209 -12.81 -14.90 7.78
CA LEU A 209 -11.96 -13.94 7.08
C LEU A 209 -10.76 -14.63 6.43
N GLY A 210 -10.11 -15.56 7.15
CA GLY A 210 -9.01 -16.37 6.62
C GLY A 210 -9.39 -17.22 5.40
N GLU A 211 -10.56 -17.87 5.42
CA GLU A 211 -11.10 -18.64 4.29
C GLU A 211 -11.35 -17.76 3.05
N LYS A 212 -11.72 -16.49 3.25
CA LYS A 212 -11.90 -15.50 2.19
C LYS A 212 -10.60 -14.83 1.76
N GLY A 213 -9.46 -15.27 2.31
CA GLY A 213 -8.14 -14.74 2.00
C GLY A 213 -7.80 -13.42 2.70
N LEU A 214 -8.64 -12.93 3.61
CA LEU A 214 -8.43 -11.71 4.38
C LEU A 214 -7.70 -12.04 5.68
N ARG A 215 -6.41 -11.70 5.77
CA ARG A 215 -5.59 -12.08 6.92
C ARG A 215 -5.34 -10.88 7.84
N GLY A 216 -5.44 -11.12 9.15
CA GLY A 216 -5.15 -10.14 10.20
C GLY A 216 -5.00 -10.80 11.57
N ASP A 217 -4.77 -10.00 12.61
CA ASP A 217 -4.65 -10.48 13.99
C ASP A 217 -6.04 -10.56 14.65
N LEU A 218 -6.32 -11.65 15.38
CA LEU A 218 -7.53 -11.76 16.20
C LEU A 218 -7.64 -10.61 17.21
N ARG A 219 -6.51 -10.13 17.73
CA ARG A 219 -6.45 -8.98 18.64
C ARG A 219 -7.12 -7.74 18.06
N ASP A 220 -6.97 -7.52 16.75
CA ASP A 220 -7.55 -6.36 16.09
C ASP A 220 -9.07 -6.46 16.03
N ILE A 221 -9.63 -7.66 15.83
CA ILE A 221 -11.09 -7.88 15.89
C ILE A 221 -11.62 -7.67 17.31
N LEU A 222 -10.88 -8.14 18.32
CA LEU A 222 -11.31 -8.02 19.72
C LEU A 222 -11.39 -6.57 20.21
N ARG A 223 -10.70 -5.63 19.56
CA ARG A 223 -10.79 -4.19 19.84
C ARG A 223 -12.12 -3.55 19.41
N GLY A 224 -12.99 -4.31 18.74
CA GLY A 224 -14.30 -3.85 18.28
C GLY A 224 -14.26 -2.87 17.10
N PRO A 225 -13.40 -3.04 16.08
CA PRO A 225 -13.48 -2.24 14.87
C PRO A 225 -14.81 -2.48 14.14
N SER A 226 -15.23 -1.48 13.40
CA SER A 226 -16.31 -1.59 12.42
C SER A 226 -15.94 -2.54 11.29
N LEU A 227 -16.96 -3.04 10.59
CA LEU A 227 -16.78 -3.85 9.39
C LEU A 227 -15.87 -3.17 8.35
N GLY A 228 -16.04 -1.87 8.12
CA GLY A 228 -15.23 -1.09 7.19
C GLY A 228 -13.75 -1.02 7.60
N GLU A 229 -13.49 -0.86 8.90
CA GLU A 229 -12.14 -0.89 9.45
C GLU A 229 -11.50 -2.29 9.31
N ILE A 230 -12.26 -3.37 9.52
CA ILE A 230 -11.75 -4.73 9.27
C ILE A 230 -11.42 -4.92 7.79
N ALA A 231 -12.30 -4.47 6.88
CA ALA A 231 -12.06 -4.54 5.43
C ALA A 231 -10.84 -3.71 4.98
N TRP A 232 -10.42 -2.76 5.80
CA TRP A 232 -9.22 -1.98 5.62
C TRP A 232 -7.97 -2.68 6.16
N MET A 233 -8.04 -3.16 7.41
CA MET A 233 -6.92 -3.74 8.15
C MET A 233 -6.54 -5.14 7.65
N PHE A 234 -7.50 -5.92 7.19
CA PHE A 234 -7.30 -7.31 6.78
C PHE A 234 -7.07 -7.39 5.27
N GLN A 235 -5.91 -7.92 4.86
CA GLN A 235 -5.46 -7.98 3.46
C GLN A 235 -4.97 -9.38 3.07
#